data_AF-A0A962PA05-F1
#
_entry.id   AF-A0A962PA05-F1
#
_cell.length_a   1.000
_cell.length_b   1.000
_cell.length_c   1.000
_cell.angle_alpha   90.00
_cell.angle_beta   90.00
_cell.angle_gamma   90.00
#
_symmetry.space_group_name_H-M   'P 1'
#
loop_
_entity.id
_entity.type
_entity.pdbx_description
1 polymer ?
#
loop_
_entity_poly.entity_id
_entity_poly.type
_entity_poly.pdbx_seq_one_letter_code
_entity_poly.pdbx_strand_id
1 'polypeptide(L)'
;MSKTRYQTGSIDSSDPTPDSDSHPETVPTPGPSRLSAAAAEKGSANRVGFVSLGCPKALVDSERILTQLRMEGYEIAPTYADAEVVVVNTCGFIDSAKQESLEAIGEALQENGRVIVTGCMGADAESITRIHPGVLNVSGPQAYEQVVSAVHEVIPPPRDHDPFTDLVPPQGVKLTPRHYAYLKISEGCNHSCSFCIIPSMRGRLVSRPVEDVLEEARRLVDAGVKELLVISQDTSAYGVDRKYRTGFWQGRPVRADMQGLCEALAELGVWVRLHYVYPYPHVDRVIPLMAAGKLLPYLDIPFQHASPQILRAMKRPAAAEDNLARIEAWRKQCQELTLRSTFIVGFPGETENDFQILLDFLRQAELDRVGCFQYSPVAGARSNELEGQVADELKQERWERFMEVQQEVSSRRLQRKVGRTLEVLIDEVDRSDAGGAVGRSSADAPDIDGLVYVNGNDALHDLQPGDRIQVVITAADEYDLYGEPVDAV
;
A
#
# COMPACT_ATOMS: atom_id res chain seq x y z
N MET A 1 -3.36 8.15 2.43
CA MET A 1 -2.19 7.57 1.72
C MET A 1 -0.98 8.27 2.31
N SER A 2 -0.17 7.54 3.08
CA SER A 2 0.99 8.12 3.79
C SER A 2 2.12 8.38 2.79
N LYS A 3 2.69 9.59 2.80
CA LYS A 3 3.92 9.91 2.05
C LYS A 3 5.08 9.25 2.78
N THR A 4 5.61 8.14 2.27
CA THR A 4 6.88 7.61 2.80
C THR A 4 8.02 8.48 2.25
N ARG A 5 8.31 9.60 2.93
CA ARG A 5 9.51 10.40 2.72
C ARG A 5 10.63 9.75 3.55
N TYR A 6 11.73 9.37 2.91
CA TYR A 6 12.91 8.90 3.62
C TYR A 6 13.64 10.11 4.21
N GLN A 7 13.26 10.56 5.41
CA GLN A 7 14.01 11.56 6.17
C GLN A 7 14.75 10.88 7.31
N THR A 8 16.08 10.85 7.26
CA THR A 8 16.92 10.52 8.41
C THR A 8 17.31 11.82 9.12
N GLY A 9 16.76 12.09 10.30
CA GLY A 9 17.09 13.29 11.06
C GLY A 9 16.92 13.12 12.57
N SER A 10 18.05 13.10 13.27
CA SER A 10 18.15 13.29 14.73
C SER A 10 17.86 14.74 15.08
N ILE A 11 16.93 14.95 16.00
CA ILE A 11 16.57 16.25 16.57
C ILE A 11 17.58 16.56 17.69
N ASP A 12 18.24 17.71 17.62
CA ASP A 12 18.88 18.32 18.78
C ASP A 12 18.42 19.77 18.90
N SER A 13 17.90 20.09 20.07
CA SER A 13 17.12 21.29 20.37
C SER A 13 17.92 22.22 21.29
N SER A 14 18.12 23.48 20.88
CA SER A 14 18.28 24.58 21.83
C SER A 14 18.16 25.94 21.13
N ASP A 15 17.04 26.62 21.40
CA ASP A 15 16.92 28.09 21.29
C ASP A 15 17.57 28.76 22.52
N PRO A 16 18.02 30.02 22.42
CA PRO A 16 17.17 31.07 22.99
C PRO A 16 17.10 32.41 22.22
N THR A 17 15.94 33.05 22.46
CA THR A 17 15.37 34.39 22.17
C THR A 17 16.26 35.65 22.02
N PRO A 18 15.68 36.77 21.50
CA PRO A 18 16.35 37.80 20.71
C PRO A 18 16.70 39.05 21.52
N ASP A 19 17.63 39.87 20.99
CA ASP A 19 17.78 41.25 21.40
C ASP A 19 17.95 42.20 20.20
N SER A 20 17.26 43.34 20.33
CA SER A 20 17.14 44.45 19.40
C SER A 20 18.34 45.38 19.45
N ASP A 21 18.78 45.91 18.30
CA ASP A 21 19.12 47.34 18.19
C ASP A 21 19.29 47.83 16.74
N SER A 22 18.86 49.07 16.54
CA SER A 22 18.71 49.81 15.29
C SER A 22 19.97 50.60 14.89
N HIS A 23 20.27 50.70 13.59
CA HIS A 23 20.30 51.97 12.83
C HIS A 23 20.74 51.78 11.36
N PRO A 24 20.40 52.73 10.45
CA PRO A 24 20.29 52.50 9.00
C PRO A 24 21.52 52.99 8.24
N GLU A 25 21.86 52.37 7.11
CA GLU A 25 22.61 53.07 6.05
C GLU A 25 22.54 52.38 4.67
N THR A 26 21.97 53.14 3.73
CA THR A 26 22.27 53.24 2.29
C THR A 26 22.20 52.02 1.37
N VAL A 27 21.23 52.10 0.44
CA VAL A 27 21.14 51.36 -0.82
C VAL A 27 22.16 51.86 -1.85
N PRO A 28 22.80 50.96 -2.61
CA PRO A 28 23.07 51.24 -4.01
C PRO A 28 22.61 50.09 -4.94
N THR A 29 21.88 50.46 -6.00
CA THR A 29 21.49 49.62 -7.15
C THR A 29 22.53 49.71 -8.29
N PRO A 30 22.48 48.87 -9.35
CA PRO A 30 23.45 47.80 -9.57
C PRO A 30 24.37 48.05 -10.78
N GLY A 31 25.53 47.36 -10.80
CA GLY A 31 26.44 47.28 -11.95
C GLY A 31 26.72 45.81 -12.32
N PRO A 32 26.92 45.49 -13.61
CA PRO A 32 26.79 44.13 -14.11
C PRO A 32 28.05 43.29 -13.94
N SER A 33 27.84 41.98 -13.85
CA SER A 33 28.76 40.92 -14.29
C SER A 33 30.08 40.79 -13.53
N ARG A 34 30.15 39.75 -12.70
CA ARG A 34 31.10 38.63 -12.91
C ARG A 34 30.67 37.44 -12.08
N LEU A 35 30.10 36.45 -12.77
CA LEU A 35 30.13 35.05 -12.35
C LEU A 35 31.56 34.72 -11.92
N SER A 36 31.74 34.43 -10.63
CA SER A 36 32.97 33.84 -10.12
C SER A 36 32.67 33.00 -8.91
N ALA A 37 32.51 31.70 -9.18
CA ALA A 37 33.06 30.60 -8.40
C ALA A 37 32.88 30.68 -6.89
N ALA A 38 31.71 30.23 -6.44
CA ALA A 38 31.59 29.43 -5.22
C ALA A 38 30.56 28.32 -5.49
N ALA A 39 30.81 27.54 -6.54
CA ALA A 39 30.27 26.18 -6.61
C ALA A 39 31.03 25.39 -5.54
N ALA A 40 30.42 25.25 -4.36
CA ALA A 40 30.88 24.29 -3.38
C ALA A 40 30.95 22.92 -4.07
N GLU A 41 32.11 22.27 -3.98
CA GLU A 41 32.38 20.97 -4.55
C GLU A 41 31.31 19.97 -4.09
N LYS A 42 30.41 19.55 -5.00
CA LYS A 42 29.57 18.37 -4.79
C LYS A 42 30.52 17.16 -4.80
N GLY A 43 30.88 16.68 -3.61
CA GLY A 43 31.65 15.45 -3.44
C GLY A 43 30.98 14.28 -4.17
N SER A 44 31.81 13.41 -4.76
CA SER A 44 31.39 12.24 -5.51
C SER A 44 30.42 11.36 -4.71
N ALA A 45 29.24 11.08 -5.24
CA ALA A 45 28.55 9.82 -5.00
C ALA A 45 27.35 9.74 -5.96
N ASN A 46 27.28 8.67 -6.76
CA ASN A 46 26.21 8.35 -7.69
C ASN A 46 24.87 8.19 -6.94
N ARG A 47 24.28 9.32 -6.55
CA ARG A 47 23.17 9.40 -5.59
C ARG A 47 21.85 9.61 -6.30
N VAL A 48 20.91 8.73 -6.00
CA VAL A 48 19.56 8.76 -6.55
C VAL A 48 18.57 9.09 -5.44
N GLY A 49 17.79 10.16 -5.63
CA GLY A 49 16.64 10.46 -4.80
C GLY A 49 15.43 9.66 -5.28
N PHE A 50 14.53 9.27 -4.37
CA PHE A 50 13.36 8.48 -4.74
C PHE A 50 12.11 8.90 -3.97
N VAL A 51 11.00 9.02 -4.70
CA VAL A 51 9.65 9.26 -4.14
C VAL A 51 8.73 8.15 -4.58
N SER A 52 8.10 7.46 -3.63
CA SER A 52 7.11 6.42 -3.92
C SER A 52 5.72 6.88 -3.51
N LEU A 53 4.82 7.04 -4.48
CA LEU A 53 3.43 7.42 -4.26
C LEU A 53 2.47 6.29 -4.64
N GLY A 54 1.23 6.40 -4.17
CA GLY A 54 0.14 5.54 -4.57
C GLY A 54 -0.10 4.36 -3.63
N CYS A 55 0.03 3.14 -4.15
CA CYS A 55 -0.45 1.92 -3.47
C CYS A 55 0.68 0.93 -3.19
N PRO A 56 0.45 -0.11 -2.36
CA PRO A 56 1.46 -1.12 -2.04
C PRO A 56 2.12 -1.80 -3.24
N LYS A 57 1.40 -1.91 -4.37
CA LYS A 57 1.96 -2.45 -5.62
C LYS A 57 3.03 -1.54 -6.22
N ALA A 58 2.80 -0.22 -6.18
CA ALA A 58 3.77 0.78 -6.62
C ALA A 58 4.96 0.84 -5.63
N LEU A 59 4.72 0.68 -4.33
CA LEU A 59 5.78 0.57 -3.33
C LEU A 59 6.73 -0.59 -3.64
N VAL A 60 6.20 -1.78 -3.95
CA VAL A 60 7.03 -2.94 -4.35
C VAL A 60 7.76 -2.68 -5.67
N ASP A 61 7.18 -1.93 -6.61
CA ASP A 61 7.88 -1.50 -7.83
C ASP A 61 9.09 -0.61 -7.49
N SER A 62 8.90 0.34 -6.57
CA SER A 62 9.97 1.22 -6.07
C SER A 62 11.08 0.46 -5.36
N GLU A 63 10.74 -0.47 -4.45
CA GLU A 63 11.71 -1.32 -3.75
C GLU A 63 12.59 -2.11 -4.72
N ARG A 64 12.02 -2.61 -5.83
CA ARG A 64 12.78 -3.32 -6.87
C ARG A 64 13.75 -2.41 -7.63
N ILE A 65 13.29 -1.23 -8.03
CA ILE A 65 14.13 -0.24 -8.70
C ILE A 65 15.30 0.16 -7.78
N LEU A 66 15.00 0.48 -6.52
CA LEU A 66 16.01 0.81 -5.51
C LEU A 66 16.99 -0.33 -5.27
N THR A 67 16.51 -1.57 -5.21
CA THR A 67 17.37 -2.75 -5.06
C THR A 67 18.33 -2.88 -6.24
N GLN A 68 17.84 -2.74 -7.48
CA GLN A 68 18.69 -2.82 -8.67
C GLN A 68 19.75 -1.71 -8.68
N LEU A 69 19.35 -0.47 -8.40
CA LEU A 69 20.28 0.66 -8.32
C LEU A 69 21.34 0.43 -7.23
N ARG A 70 20.94 -0.07 -6.05
CA ARG A 70 21.91 -0.44 -5.00
C ARG A 70 22.86 -1.55 -5.43
N MET A 71 22.38 -2.53 -6.19
CA MET A 71 23.19 -3.63 -6.74
C MET A 71 24.17 -3.18 -7.82
N GLU A 72 24.00 -1.98 -8.37
CA GLU A 72 24.90 -1.38 -9.35
C GLU A 72 25.80 -0.31 -8.72
N GLY A 73 25.76 -0.16 -7.38
CA GLY A 73 26.61 0.74 -6.61
C GLY A 73 26.09 2.18 -6.48
N TYR A 74 24.84 2.46 -6.86
CA TYR A 74 24.22 3.76 -6.57
C TYR A 74 23.94 3.90 -5.06
N GLU A 75 24.01 5.12 -4.55
CA GLU A 75 23.58 5.48 -3.20
C GLU A 75 22.17 6.09 -3.23
N ILE A 76 21.39 5.92 -2.15
CA ILE A 76 20.07 6.56 -2.05
C ILE A 76 20.20 7.84 -1.25
N ALA A 77 19.83 8.96 -1.87
CA ALA A 77 19.86 10.27 -1.24
C ALA A 77 18.70 10.44 -0.24
N PRO A 78 18.94 11.05 0.94
CA PRO A 78 17.88 11.33 1.91
C PRO A 78 17.04 12.56 1.53
N THR A 79 17.52 13.43 0.65
CA THR A 79 16.80 14.62 0.18
C THR A 79 16.92 14.78 -1.33
N TYR A 80 16.05 15.57 -1.94
CA TYR A 80 16.15 15.88 -3.36
C TYR A 80 17.41 16.70 -3.68
N ALA A 81 17.82 17.61 -2.80
CA ALA A 81 19.01 18.44 -3.00
C ALA A 81 20.31 17.63 -3.02
N ASP A 82 20.36 16.54 -2.22
CA ASP A 82 21.51 15.64 -2.12
C ASP A 82 21.61 14.63 -3.27
N ALA A 83 20.56 14.53 -4.09
CA ALA A 83 20.51 13.64 -5.23
C ALA A 83 21.15 14.27 -6.49
N GLU A 84 21.65 13.44 -7.39
CA GLU A 84 22.02 13.84 -8.75
C GLU A 84 20.88 13.66 -9.76
N VAL A 85 19.94 12.77 -9.44
CA VAL A 85 18.67 12.58 -10.15
C VAL A 85 17.61 12.09 -9.16
N VAL A 86 16.36 12.53 -9.33
CA VAL A 86 15.22 12.07 -8.54
C VAL A 86 14.28 11.23 -9.38
N VAL A 87 13.95 10.02 -8.90
CA VAL A 87 12.91 9.17 -9.49
C VAL A 87 11.61 9.36 -8.73
N VAL A 88 10.54 9.74 -9.43
CA VAL A 88 9.19 9.90 -8.86
C VAL A 88 8.28 8.79 -9.40
N ASN A 89 7.91 7.84 -8.53
CA ASN A 89 6.94 6.79 -8.85
C ASN A 89 5.52 7.27 -8.51
N THR A 90 4.70 7.45 -9.55
CA THR A 90 3.43 8.18 -9.50
C THR A 90 2.21 7.27 -9.44
N CYS A 91 1.11 7.82 -8.90
CA CYS A 91 -0.21 7.22 -8.97
C CYS A 91 -1.04 7.89 -10.08
N GLY A 92 -1.82 7.09 -10.81
CA GLY A 92 -2.58 7.56 -11.98
C GLY A 92 -4.06 7.22 -11.97
N PHE A 93 -4.59 6.63 -10.88
CA PHE A 93 -5.92 6.04 -10.90
C PHE A 93 -7.02 7.07 -10.60
N ILE A 94 -7.00 7.72 -9.43
CA ILE A 94 -7.96 8.76 -9.04
C ILE A 94 -7.37 10.15 -9.23
N ASP A 95 -8.22 11.15 -9.50
CA ASP A 95 -7.76 12.49 -9.87
C ASP A 95 -7.02 13.21 -8.72
N SER A 96 -7.42 13.00 -7.47
CA SER A 96 -6.68 13.50 -6.31
C SER A 96 -5.25 12.94 -6.24
N ALA A 97 -5.07 11.66 -6.54
CA ALA A 97 -3.75 11.02 -6.54
C ALA A 97 -2.90 11.44 -7.76
N LYS A 98 -3.53 11.76 -8.90
CA LYS A 98 -2.84 12.37 -10.04
C LYS A 98 -2.34 13.77 -9.70
N GLN A 99 -3.17 14.57 -9.04
CA GLN A 99 -2.81 15.92 -8.61
C GLN A 99 -1.64 15.89 -7.62
N GLU A 100 -1.70 15.01 -6.61
CA GLU A 100 -0.58 14.78 -5.67
C GLU A 100 0.70 14.37 -6.43
N SER A 101 0.58 13.53 -7.45
CA SER A 101 1.72 13.09 -8.26
C SER A 101 2.34 14.24 -9.06
N LEU A 102 1.52 15.12 -9.65
CA LEU A 102 2.00 16.31 -10.36
C LEU A 102 2.71 17.29 -9.43
N GLU A 103 2.16 17.53 -8.24
CA GLU A 103 2.77 18.38 -7.22
C GLU A 103 4.14 17.85 -6.79
N ALA A 104 4.26 16.54 -6.56
CA ALA A 104 5.54 15.91 -6.21
C ALA A 104 6.58 16.01 -7.34
N ILE A 105 6.17 15.91 -8.61
CA ILE A 105 7.06 16.13 -9.76
C ILE A 105 7.55 17.58 -9.77
N GLY A 106 6.65 18.55 -9.55
CA GLY A 106 6.99 19.96 -9.46
C GLY A 106 7.98 20.27 -8.34
N GLU A 107 7.74 19.75 -7.14
CA GLU A 107 8.64 19.87 -5.97
C GLU A 107 10.04 19.32 -6.29
N ALA A 108 10.11 18.10 -6.84
CA ALA A 108 11.39 17.47 -7.21
C ALA A 108 12.14 18.25 -8.31
N LEU A 109 11.43 18.80 -9.30
CA LEU A 109 12.04 19.65 -10.34
C LEU A 109 12.56 20.97 -9.77
N GLN A 110 11.84 21.56 -8.82
CA GLN A 110 12.26 22.82 -8.19
C GLN A 110 13.51 22.62 -7.33
N GLU A 111 13.60 21.53 -6.57
CA GLU A 111 14.71 21.30 -5.64
C GLU A 111 15.94 20.66 -6.30
N ASN A 112 15.76 19.76 -7.28
CA ASN A 112 16.87 19.02 -7.90
C ASN A 112 17.14 19.43 -9.36
N GLY A 113 16.09 19.67 -10.14
CA GLY A 113 16.17 20.00 -11.56
C GLY A 113 16.37 18.82 -12.52
N ARG A 114 16.64 17.59 -12.03
CA ARG A 114 16.76 16.38 -12.84
C ARG A 114 15.81 15.30 -12.33
N VAL A 115 14.68 15.13 -13.02
CA VAL A 115 13.61 14.23 -12.58
C VAL A 115 13.30 13.19 -13.64
N ILE A 116 13.20 11.92 -13.21
CA ILE A 116 12.67 10.79 -13.98
C ILE A 116 11.34 10.40 -13.37
N VAL A 117 10.31 10.24 -14.20
CA VAL A 117 8.96 9.86 -13.76
C VAL A 117 8.67 8.42 -14.16
N THR A 118 8.09 7.67 -13.24
CA THR A 118 7.59 6.31 -13.49
C THR A 118 6.24 6.10 -12.83
N GLY A 119 5.65 4.92 -13.00
CA GLY A 119 4.43 4.52 -12.32
C GLY A 119 3.17 4.70 -13.16
N CYS A 120 2.02 4.62 -12.51
CA CYS A 120 0.71 4.55 -13.18
C CYS A 120 0.41 5.77 -14.06
N MET A 121 0.84 6.97 -13.64
CA MET A 121 0.59 8.19 -14.41
C MET A 121 1.47 8.28 -15.66
N GLY A 122 2.63 7.63 -15.66
CA GLY A 122 3.54 7.59 -16.81
C GLY A 122 2.98 6.83 -18.03
N ALA A 123 1.85 6.13 -17.89
CA ALA A 123 1.08 5.63 -19.02
C ALA A 123 0.50 6.77 -19.90
N ASP A 124 0.41 8.00 -19.36
CA ASP A 124 0.05 9.23 -20.08
C ASP A 124 1.22 10.24 -20.02
N ALA A 125 2.32 9.87 -20.67
CA ALA A 125 3.54 10.67 -20.69
C ALA A 125 3.34 12.07 -21.29
N GLU A 126 2.45 12.21 -22.28
CA GLU A 126 2.16 13.50 -22.92
C GLU A 126 1.56 14.52 -21.95
N SER A 127 0.65 14.08 -21.07
CA SER A 127 0.07 14.96 -20.05
C SER A 127 1.11 15.43 -19.04
N ILE A 128 2.02 14.55 -18.60
CA ILE A 128 3.11 14.91 -17.68
C ILE A 128 4.05 15.92 -18.34
N THR A 129 4.58 15.62 -19.52
CA THR A 129 5.57 16.47 -20.20
C THR A 129 5.00 17.83 -20.61
N ARG A 130 3.68 17.92 -20.84
CA ARG A 130 3.01 19.20 -21.12
C ARG A 130 2.99 20.13 -19.90
N ILE A 131 2.77 19.60 -18.70
CA ILE A 131 2.72 20.36 -17.45
C ILE A 131 4.14 20.61 -16.92
N HIS A 132 5.00 19.59 -16.99
CA HIS A 132 6.37 19.61 -16.49
C HIS A 132 7.36 19.24 -17.61
N PRO A 133 7.65 20.16 -18.55
CA PRO A 133 8.51 19.89 -19.70
C PRO A 133 9.99 19.63 -19.35
N GLY A 134 10.40 19.89 -18.10
CA GLY A 134 11.75 19.64 -17.60
C GLY A 134 12.02 18.20 -17.16
N VAL A 135 11.04 17.30 -17.22
CA VAL A 135 11.23 15.88 -16.89
C VAL A 135 12.12 15.21 -17.95
N LEU A 136 13.11 14.44 -17.49
CA LEU A 136 14.13 13.81 -18.34
C LEU A 136 13.61 12.56 -19.05
N ASN A 137 12.80 11.75 -18.36
CA ASN A 137 12.23 10.52 -18.88
C ASN A 137 10.90 10.23 -18.19
N VAL A 138 9.94 9.68 -18.94
CA VAL A 138 8.65 9.21 -18.41
C VAL A 138 8.43 7.77 -18.85
N SER A 139 8.18 6.89 -17.88
CA SER A 139 7.91 5.47 -18.11
C SER A 139 6.63 5.01 -17.41
N GLY A 140 6.00 3.95 -17.92
CA GLY A 140 4.79 3.38 -17.34
C GLY A 140 5.02 2.57 -16.06
N PRO A 141 3.95 1.98 -15.48
CA PRO A 141 4.10 1.07 -14.35
C PRO A 141 4.91 -0.17 -14.75
N GLN A 142 5.63 -0.75 -13.79
CA GLN A 142 6.52 -1.90 -13.99
C GLN A 142 7.68 -1.69 -14.96
N ALA A 143 7.97 -0.47 -15.42
CA ALA A 143 9.03 -0.21 -16.37
C ALA A 143 10.43 -0.17 -15.71
N TYR A 144 10.74 -1.15 -14.85
CA TYR A 144 11.95 -1.13 -14.01
C TYR A 144 13.24 -1.00 -14.82
N GLU A 145 13.39 -1.78 -15.90
CA GLU A 145 14.57 -1.71 -16.78
C GLU A 145 14.70 -0.34 -17.45
N GLN A 146 13.58 0.28 -17.83
CA GLN A 146 13.57 1.60 -18.46
C GLN A 146 13.95 2.69 -17.46
N VAL A 147 13.47 2.61 -16.22
CA VAL A 147 13.84 3.55 -15.16
C VAL A 147 15.32 3.45 -14.85
N VAL A 148 15.85 2.24 -14.67
CA VAL A 148 17.28 2.01 -14.40
C VAL A 148 18.13 2.51 -15.57
N SER A 149 17.73 2.22 -16.82
CA SER A 149 18.42 2.73 -18.01
C SER A 149 18.38 4.25 -18.09
N ALA A 150 17.25 4.88 -17.78
CA ALA A 150 17.14 6.34 -17.73
C ALA A 150 18.03 6.95 -16.63
N VAL A 151 18.19 6.28 -15.49
CA VAL A 151 19.16 6.69 -14.46
C VAL A 151 20.58 6.59 -15.01
N HIS A 152 20.93 5.50 -15.73
CA HIS A 152 22.26 5.32 -16.33
C HIS A 152 22.62 6.42 -17.34
N GLU A 153 21.64 6.90 -18.09
CA GLU A 153 21.82 8.00 -19.06
C GLU A 153 22.17 9.32 -18.36
N VAL A 154 21.65 9.56 -17.16
CA VAL A 154 21.92 10.78 -16.38
C VAL A 154 23.19 10.63 -15.54
N ILE A 155 23.37 9.47 -14.94
CA ILE A 155 24.48 9.12 -14.04
C ILE A 155 24.94 7.70 -14.41
N PRO A 156 26.05 7.54 -15.15
CA PRO A 156 26.57 6.22 -15.48
C PRO A 156 26.89 5.39 -14.22
N PRO A 157 26.74 4.06 -14.26
CA PRO A 157 27.06 3.22 -13.10
C PRO A 157 28.49 3.45 -12.60
N PRO A 158 28.70 3.49 -11.26
CA PRO A 158 30.03 3.62 -10.67
C PRO A 158 30.98 2.56 -11.23
N ARG A 159 32.13 3.00 -11.75
CA ARG A 159 33.15 2.08 -12.31
C ARG A 159 33.89 1.27 -11.25
N ASP A 160 33.89 1.76 -10.01
CA ASP A 160 34.61 1.18 -8.88
C ASP A 160 33.70 0.33 -7.97
N HIS A 161 32.48 0.01 -8.42
CA HIS A 161 31.57 -0.89 -7.69
C HIS A 161 32.13 -2.32 -7.65
N ASP A 162 32.32 -2.85 -6.45
CA ASP A 162 32.71 -4.24 -6.22
C ASP A 162 31.54 -4.99 -5.53
N PRO A 163 30.86 -5.90 -6.23
CA PRO A 163 29.76 -6.70 -5.67
C PRO A 163 30.11 -7.51 -4.43
N PHE A 164 31.40 -7.76 -4.17
CA PHE A 164 31.85 -8.49 -2.98
C PHE A 164 32.00 -7.59 -1.74
N THR A 165 32.12 -6.27 -1.90
CA THR A 165 32.18 -5.30 -0.80
C THR A 165 30.87 -4.55 -0.62
N ASP A 166 30.17 -4.27 -1.71
CA ASP A 166 28.95 -3.46 -1.75
C ASP A 166 27.72 -4.35 -1.59
N LEU A 167 27.62 -5.01 -0.44
CA LEU A 167 26.61 -6.01 -0.17
C LEU A 167 25.20 -5.40 -0.13
N VAL A 168 24.35 -5.86 -1.03
CA VAL A 168 22.90 -5.63 -0.97
C VAL A 168 22.27 -6.75 -0.13
N PRO A 169 21.39 -6.43 0.83
CA PRO A 169 20.71 -7.46 1.61
C PRO A 169 20.00 -8.48 0.69
N PRO A 170 20.00 -9.79 1.01
CA PRO A 170 19.37 -10.81 0.15
C PRO A 170 17.90 -10.54 -0.18
N GLN A 171 17.18 -9.85 0.72
CA GLN A 171 15.79 -9.43 0.57
C GLN A 171 15.59 -8.14 -0.23
N GLY A 172 16.68 -7.47 -0.63
CA GLY A 172 16.67 -6.17 -1.30
C GLY A 172 16.46 -4.98 -0.35
N VAL A 173 16.32 -3.79 -0.95
CA VAL A 173 15.97 -2.55 -0.25
C VAL A 173 14.48 -2.56 0.05
N LYS A 174 14.11 -2.27 1.30
CA LYS A 174 12.72 -2.17 1.75
C LYS A 174 12.40 -0.76 2.23
N LEU A 175 11.21 -0.29 1.83
CA LEU A 175 10.63 0.99 2.25
C LEU A 175 9.61 0.81 3.38
N THR A 176 9.32 -0.45 3.73
CA THR A 176 8.49 -0.85 4.87
C THR A 176 9.32 -1.08 6.12
N PRO A 177 8.73 -0.95 7.33
CA PRO A 177 9.33 -1.43 8.57
C PRO A 177 9.78 -2.89 8.50
N ARG A 178 10.80 -3.27 9.27
CA ARG A 178 11.49 -4.58 9.15
C ARG A 178 10.59 -5.80 9.42
N HIS A 179 9.52 -5.62 10.19
CA HIS A 179 8.68 -6.71 10.66
C HIS A 179 7.52 -7.07 9.72
N TYR A 180 7.27 -6.31 8.66
CA TYR A 180 6.33 -6.73 7.60
C TYR A 180 6.86 -6.42 6.21
N ALA A 181 6.38 -7.15 5.20
CA ALA A 181 6.72 -6.86 3.81
C ALA A 181 5.57 -7.19 2.86
N TYR A 182 5.41 -6.37 1.82
CA TYR A 182 4.51 -6.67 0.73
C TYR A 182 5.12 -7.67 -0.24
N LEU A 183 4.38 -8.75 -0.53
CA LEU A 183 4.76 -9.78 -1.48
C LEU A 183 3.85 -9.68 -2.70
N LYS A 184 4.36 -9.06 -3.78
CA LYS A 184 3.60 -8.91 -5.03
C LYS A 184 3.68 -10.19 -5.88
N ILE A 185 2.55 -10.86 -6.10
CA ILE A 185 2.52 -12.18 -6.76
C ILE A 185 2.16 -12.13 -8.24
N SER A 186 1.47 -11.09 -8.68
CA SER A 186 1.06 -10.86 -10.06
C SER A 186 0.85 -9.37 -10.32
N GLU A 187 0.75 -9.03 -11.60
CA GLU A 187 0.34 -7.71 -12.06
C GLU A 187 -0.82 -7.82 -13.03
N GLY A 188 -1.56 -6.72 -13.18
CA GLY A 188 -2.54 -6.55 -14.23
C GLY A 188 -3.82 -7.28 -13.86
N CYS A 189 -4.84 -7.09 -14.67
CA CYS A 189 -6.15 -7.61 -14.35
C CYS A 189 -6.88 -8.02 -15.63
N ASN A 190 -7.56 -9.17 -15.58
CA ASN A 190 -8.39 -9.65 -16.69
C ASN A 190 -9.85 -9.22 -16.56
N HIS A 191 -10.24 -8.60 -15.44
CA HIS A 191 -11.61 -8.11 -15.25
C HIS A 191 -11.91 -6.97 -16.21
N SER A 192 -13.16 -6.93 -16.65
CA SER A 192 -13.69 -5.86 -17.47
C SER A 192 -14.66 -4.99 -16.67
N CYS A 193 -14.29 -4.57 -15.46
CA CYS A 193 -15.11 -3.64 -14.68
C CYS A 193 -15.31 -2.33 -15.48
N SER A 194 -16.51 -1.75 -15.45
CA SER A 194 -16.79 -0.54 -16.24
C SER A 194 -16.12 0.72 -15.67
N PHE A 195 -15.92 0.77 -14.36
CA PHE A 195 -15.26 1.89 -13.64
C PHE A 195 -13.73 1.80 -13.57
N CYS A 196 -13.13 0.69 -13.98
CA CYS A 196 -11.72 0.42 -13.73
C CYS A 196 -10.92 0.47 -15.05
N ILE A 197 -9.85 1.29 -15.07
CA ILE A 197 -8.93 1.42 -16.20
C ILE A 197 -7.62 0.62 -16.03
N ILE A 198 -7.51 -0.18 -14.96
CA ILE A 198 -6.30 -0.96 -14.67
C ILE A 198 -5.85 -1.85 -15.83
N PRO A 199 -6.73 -2.55 -16.59
CA PRO A 199 -6.29 -3.33 -17.74
C PRO A 199 -5.62 -2.51 -18.84
N SER A 200 -6.04 -1.25 -19.02
CA SER A 200 -5.43 -0.33 -19.98
C SER A 200 -4.11 0.27 -19.47
N MET A 201 -3.98 0.43 -18.15
CA MET A 201 -2.85 1.09 -17.50
C MET A 201 -1.71 0.12 -17.13
N ARG A 202 -2.03 -1.05 -16.59
CA ARG A 202 -1.09 -2.06 -16.08
C ARG A 202 -1.14 -3.38 -16.88
N GLY A 203 -1.97 -3.44 -17.93
CA GLY A 203 -2.09 -4.62 -18.77
C GLY A 203 -2.96 -5.74 -18.20
N ARG A 204 -2.99 -6.86 -18.93
CA ARG A 204 -3.66 -8.10 -18.52
C ARG A 204 -2.91 -8.81 -17.40
N LEU A 205 -3.57 -9.79 -16.77
CA LEU A 205 -2.96 -10.57 -15.70
C LEU A 205 -1.66 -11.24 -16.17
N VAL A 206 -0.58 -10.97 -15.45
CA VAL A 206 0.73 -11.62 -15.57
C VAL A 206 1.14 -12.09 -14.18
N SER A 207 1.06 -13.40 -13.95
CA SER A 207 1.48 -14.03 -12.69
C SER A 207 2.96 -14.33 -12.70
N ARG A 208 3.60 -14.11 -11.55
CA ARG A 208 4.98 -14.55 -11.34
C ARG A 208 5.06 -16.07 -11.19
N PRO A 209 6.17 -16.71 -11.58
CA PRO A 209 6.43 -18.11 -11.24
C PRO A 209 6.35 -18.33 -9.72
N VAL A 210 5.80 -19.47 -9.30
CA VAL A 210 5.53 -19.74 -7.87
C VAL A 210 6.82 -19.93 -7.09
N GLU A 211 7.82 -20.54 -7.73
CA GLU A 211 9.17 -20.71 -7.21
C GLU A 211 9.84 -19.36 -6.87
N ASP A 212 9.70 -18.35 -7.73
CA ASP A 212 10.28 -17.03 -7.52
C ASP A 212 9.57 -16.29 -6.37
N VAL A 213 8.25 -16.44 -6.27
CA VAL A 213 7.44 -15.84 -5.20
C VAL A 213 7.79 -16.44 -3.85
N LEU A 214 7.88 -17.77 -3.78
CA LEU A 214 8.20 -18.48 -2.55
C LEU A 214 9.66 -18.26 -2.12
N GLU A 215 10.58 -18.15 -3.07
CA GLU A 215 11.97 -17.82 -2.76
C GLU A 215 12.14 -16.38 -2.29
N GLU A 216 11.39 -15.42 -2.84
CA GLU A 216 11.33 -14.07 -2.27
C GLU A 216 10.71 -14.07 -0.86
N ALA A 217 9.58 -14.76 -0.67
CA ALA A 217 8.95 -14.89 0.64
C ALA A 217 9.91 -15.46 1.70
N ARG A 218 10.65 -16.50 1.35
CA ARG A 218 11.67 -17.10 2.22
C ARG A 218 12.76 -16.09 2.59
N ARG A 219 13.33 -15.38 1.59
CA ARG A 219 14.35 -14.35 1.85
C ARG A 219 13.85 -13.22 2.75
N LEU A 220 12.58 -12.83 2.63
CA LEU A 220 11.96 -11.83 3.50
C LEU A 220 11.86 -12.33 4.95
N VAL A 221 11.40 -13.57 5.13
CA VAL A 221 11.29 -14.19 6.46
C VAL A 221 12.66 -14.42 7.10
N ASP A 222 13.63 -14.92 6.34
CA ASP A 222 15.03 -15.09 6.78
C ASP A 222 15.66 -13.75 7.21
N ALA A 223 15.18 -12.63 6.64
CA ALA A 223 15.60 -11.27 7.00
C ALA A 223 14.88 -10.68 8.24
N GLY A 224 13.97 -11.44 8.87
CA GLY A 224 13.28 -11.05 10.10
C GLY A 224 11.84 -10.57 9.94
N VAL A 225 11.28 -10.59 8.72
CA VAL A 225 9.87 -10.25 8.49
C VAL A 225 8.96 -11.20 9.28
N LYS A 226 7.98 -10.64 9.98
CA LYS A 226 6.99 -11.35 10.81
C LYS A 226 5.61 -11.42 10.15
N GLU A 227 5.33 -10.58 9.15
CA GLU A 227 4.09 -10.57 8.39
C GLU A 227 4.34 -10.37 6.88
N LEU A 228 3.85 -11.30 6.07
CA LEU A 228 3.82 -11.21 4.61
C LEU A 228 2.43 -10.74 4.15
N LEU A 229 2.40 -9.59 3.47
CA LEU A 229 1.20 -9.00 2.91
C LEU A 229 1.13 -9.36 1.42
N VAL A 230 0.39 -10.40 1.09
CA VAL A 230 0.25 -10.90 -0.28
C VAL A 230 -0.64 -9.94 -1.07
N ILE A 231 -0.10 -9.36 -2.14
CA ILE A 231 -0.78 -8.33 -2.93
C ILE A 231 -0.75 -8.63 -4.44
N SER A 232 -1.81 -8.18 -5.12
CA SER A 232 -1.92 -8.07 -6.57
C SER A 232 -3.10 -7.15 -6.93
N GLN A 233 -3.57 -7.17 -8.18
CA GLN A 233 -4.87 -6.60 -8.57
C GLN A 233 -6.03 -7.56 -8.26
N ASP A 234 -5.80 -8.86 -8.40
CA ASP A 234 -6.74 -9.93 -8.10
C ASP A 234 -5.95 -11.18 -7.67
N THR A 235 -5.87 -11.38 -6.35
CA THR A 235 -5.02 -12.43 -5.75
C THR A 235 -5.60 -13.81 -5.99
N SER A 236 -6.92 -13.94 -6.09
CA SER A 236 -7.55 -15.22 -6.35
C SER A 236 -7.46 -15.65 -7.81
N ALA A 237 -7.08 -14.76 -8.73
CA ALA A 237 -6.77 -15.09 -10.11
C ALA A 237 -5.32 -15.59 -10.34
N TYR A 238 -4.49 -15.67 -9.30
CA TYR A 238 -3.08 -16.05 -9.42
C TYR A 238 -2.91 -17.38 -10.19
N GLY A 239 -2.07 -17.34 -11.22
CA GLY A 239 -1.70 -18.48 -12.06
C GLY A 239 -2.68 -18.86 -13.17
N VAL A 240 -3.83 -18.19 -13.29
CA VAL A 240 -4.79 -18.41 -14.39
C VAL A 240 -4.12 -18.24 -15.76
N ASP A 241 -3.37 -17.16 -15.95
CA ASP A 241 -2.61 -16.84 -17.17
C ASP A 241 -1.51 -17.86 -17.47
N ARG A 242 -1.00 -18.54 -16.44
CA ARG A 242 0.01 -19.60 -16.52
C ARG A 242 -0.59 -21.00 -16.61
N LYS A 243 -1.92 -21.13 -16.68
CA LYS A 243 -2.66 -22.41 -16.64
C LYS A 243 -2.30 -23.26 -15.41
N TYR A 244 -2.06 -22.60 -14.27
CA TYR A 244 -1.69 -23.24 -13.00
C TYR A 244 -0.46 -24.15 -13.07
N ARG A 245 0.49 -23.83 -13.96
CA ARG A 245 1.72 -24.61 -14.14
C ARG A 245 2.42 -24.82 -12.80
N THR A 246 2.67 -26.08 -12.45
CA THR A 246 3.43 -26.45 -11.25
C THR A 246 4.87 -25.95 -11.35
N GLY A 247 5.32 -25.25 -10.31
CA GLY A 247 6.73 -24.91 -10.08
C GLY A 247 7.35 -25.87 -9.06
N PHE A 248 8.67 -25.77 -8.88
CA PHE A 248 9.39 -26.56 -7.87
C PHE A 248 10.06 -25.61 -6.88
N TRP A 249 9.73 -25.77 -5.59
CA TRP A 249 10.34 -25.00 -4.52
C TRP A 249 10.85 -25.96 -3.45
N GLN A 250 12.13 -25.84 -3.10
CA GLN A 250 12.82 -26.76 -2.17
C GLN A 250 12.66 -28.25 -2.56
N GLY A 251 12.72 -28.56 -3.86
CA GLY A 251 12.56 -29.92 -4.37
C GLY A 251 11.14 -30.47 -4.33
N ARG A 252 10.14 -29.68 -3.90
CA ARG A 252 8.73 -30.07 -3.85
C ARG A 252 7.92 -29.40 -4.95
N PRO A 253 6.98 -30.12 -5.59
CA PRO A 253 6.09 -29.52 -6.57
C PRO A 253 5.06 -28.61 -5.86
N VAL A 254 4.90 -27.38 -6.32
CA VAL A 254 3.87 -26.44 -5.86
C VAL A 254 3.01 -26.03 -7.04
N ARG A 255 1.69 -26.21 -6.93
CA ARG A 255 0.77 -25.74 -7.96
C ARG A 255 0.71 -24.21 -7.92
N ALA A 256 0.91 -23.54 -9.05
CA ALA A 256 0.81 -22.09 -9.14
C ALA A 256 -0.65 -21.66 -9.22
N ASP A 257 -1.40 -21.85 -8.13
CA ASP A 257 -2.72 -21.30 -7.91
C ASP A 257 -2.82 -20.72 -6.49
N MET A 258 -3.90 -20.00 -6.19
CA MET A 258 -4.06 -19.35 -4.87
C MET A 258 -3.91 -20.33 -3.71
N GLN A 259 -4.52 -21.52 -3.80
CA GLN A 259 -4.45 -22.53 -2.75
C GLN A 259 -3.03 -23.07 -2.57
N GLY A 260 -2.38 -23.53 -3.65
CA GLY A 260 -1.03 -24.09 -3.57
C GLY A 260 0.00 -23.06 -3.07
N LEU A 261 -0.15 -21.80 -3.48
CA LEU A 261 0.67 -20.70 -2.97
C LEU A 261 0.44 -20.49 -1.46
N CYS A 262 -0.81 -20.44 -1.02
CA CYS A 262 -1.14 -20.24 0.40
C CYS A 262 -0.65 -21.40 1.28
N GLU A 263 -0.78 -22.64 0.83
CA GLU A 263 -0.28 -23.82 1.54
C GLU A 263 1.24 -23.75 1.72
N ALA A 264 1.98 -23.37 0.68
CA ALA A 264 3.43 -23.23 0.76
C ALA A 264 3.87 -22.03 1.62
N LEU A 265 3.19 -20.88 1.53
CA LEU A 265 3.48 -19.71 2.37
C LEU A 265 3.22 -19.98 3.86
N ALA A 266 2.19 -20.76 4.18
CA ALA A 266 1.86 -21.13 5.55
C ALA A 266 2.98 -21.92 6.26
N GLU A 267 3.86 -22.60 5.51
CA GLU A 267 4.99 -23.35 6.07
C GLU A 267 6.12 -22.44 6.58
N LEU A 268 6.11 -21.14 6.25
CA LEU A 268 7.14 -20.18 6.67
C LEU A 268 7.00 -19.75 8.14
N GLY A 269 5.90 -20.08 8.82
CA GLY A 269 5.72 -19.81 10.25
C GLY A 269 5.54 -18.34 10.63
N VAL A 270 5.29 -17.47 9.65
CA VAL A 270 5.00 -16.03 9.84
C VAL A 270 3.53 -15.73 9.54
N TRP A 271 3.06 -14.54 9.89
CA TRP A 271 1.72 -14.12 9.48
C TRP A 271 1.67 -13.97 7.96
N VAL A 272 0.61 -14.47 7.33
CA VAL A 272 0.37 -14.33 5.89
C VAL A 272 -1.02 -13.76 5.70
N ARG A 273 -1.11 -12.57 5.12
CA ARG A 273 -2.35 -11.81 4.92
C ARG A 273 -2.65 -11.66 3.43
N LEU A 274 -3.88 -11.98 3.04
CA LEU A 274 -4.31 -11.90 1.64
C LEU A 274 -5.08 -10.61 1.37
N HIS A 275 -4.62 -9.84 0.38
CA HIS A 275 -5.30 -8.63 -0.07
C HIS A 275 -5.88 -8.79 -1.48
N TYR A 276 -6.89 -7.97 -1.81
CA TYR A 276 -7.46 -7.92 -3.16
C TYR A 276 -7.95 -9.28 -3.66
N VAL A 277 -8.72 -9.99 -2.83
CA VAL A 277 -9.24 -11.32 -3.13
C VAL A 277 -10.60 -11.19 -3.81
N TYR A 278 -10.68 -11.46 -5.11
CA TYR A 278 -11.98 -11.55 -5.77
C TYR A 278 -12.72 -12.80 -5.29
N PRO A 279 -14.03 -12.74 -4.99
CA PRO A 279 -14.75 -13.86 -4.37
C PRO A 279 -15.11 -14.93 -5.41
N TYR A 280 -14.14 -15.64 -5.98
CA TYR A 280 -14.40 -16.81 -6.81
C TYR A 280 -14.68 -18.04 -5.93
N PRO A 281 -15.48 -19.03 -6.36
CA PRO A 281 -15.81 -20.21 -5.55
C PRO A 281 -14.59 -20.94 -4.94
N HIS A 282 -13.44 -20.95 -5.62
CA HIS A 282 -12.24 -21.60 -5.08
C HIS A 282 -11.59 -20.89 -3.87
N VAL A 283 -11.97 -19.65 -3.57
CA VAL A 283 -11.55 -18.95 -2.34
C VAL A 283 -12.00 -19.71 -1.09
N ASP A 284 -13.11 -20.46 -1.17
CA ASP A 284 -13.60 -21.26 -0.04
C ASP A 284 -12.57 -22.30 0.43
N ARG A 285 -11.64 -22.69 -0.45
CA ARG A 285 -10.57 -23.66 -0.14
C ARG A 285 -9.48 -23.12 0.77
N VAL A 286 -9.35 -21.80 0.94
CA VAL A 286 -8.36 -21.21 1.87
C VAL A 286 -8.92 -20.99 3.28
N ILE A 287 -10.24 -20.99 3.45
CA ILE A 287 -10.88 -20.83 4.77
C ILE A 287 -10.46 -21.92 5.77
N PRO A 288 -10.31 -23.21 5.41
CA PRO A 288 -9.78 -24.21 6.34
C PRO A 288 -8.37 -23.88 6.84
N LEU A 289 -7.52 -23.26 6.01
CA LEU A 289 -6.17 -22.87 6.42
C LEU A 289 -6.20 -21.74 7.44
N MET A 290 -7.10 -20.77 7.26
CA MET A 290 -7.35 -19.69 8.21
C MET A 290 -7.89 -20.22 9.55
N ALA A 291 -8.89 -21.11 9.51
CA ALA A 291 -9.47 -21.73 10.70
C ALA A 291 -8.44 -22.57 11.48
N ALA A 292 -7.47 -23.16 10.78
CA ALA A 292 -6.37 -23.90 11.38
C ALA A 292 -5.19 -23.03 11.86
N GLY A 293 -5.29 -21.70 11.76
CA GLY A 293 -4.23 -20.76 12.17
C GLY A 293 -2.99 -20.76 11.26
N LYS A 294 -3.09 -21.36 10.07
CA LYS A 294 -1.98 -21.43 9.08
C LYS A 294 -1.83 -20.16 8.26
N LEU A 295 -2.94 -19.44 8.08
CA LEU A 295 -3.00 -18.11 7.47
C LEU A 295 -3.73 -17.20 8.44
N LEU A 296 -3.52 -15.89 8.33
CA LEU A 296 -4.36 -14.97 9.08
C LEU A 296 -5.81 -15.08 8.61
N PRO A 297 -6.79 -15.12 9.54
CA PRO A 297 -8.20 -15.17 9.21
C PRO A 297 -8.68 -13.80 8.74
N TYR A 298 -8.18 -13.35 7.60
CA TYR A 298 -8.42 -12.03 7.03
C TYR A 298 -8.59 -12.14 5.51
N LEU A 299 -9.73 -11.62 5.02
CA LEU A 299 -10.01 -11.54 3.59
C LEU A 299 -10.44 -10.11 3.22
N ASP A 300 -9.66 -9.47 2.36
CA ASP A 300 -10.00 -8.21 1.72
C ASP A 300 -10.68 -8.48 0.38
N ILE A 301 -12.01 -8.39 0.37
CA ILE A 301 -12.87 -8.72 -0.75
C ILE A 301 -13.56 -7.44 -1.22
N PRO A 302 -13.16 -6.87 -2.37
CA PRO A 302 -13.76 -5.64 -2.85
C PRO A 302 -15.14 -5.93 -3.47
N PHE A 303 -16.24 -5.84 -2.70
CA PHE A 303 -17.60 -6.07 -3.22
C PHE A 303 -18.08 -4.98 -4.18
N GLN A 304 -17.61 -3.74 -4.00
CA GLN A 304 -17.92 -2.54 -4.78
C GLN A 304 -19.35 -2.02 -4.63
N HIS A 305 -20.36 -2.87 -4.62
CA HIS A 305 -21.76 -2.53 -4.38
C HIS A 305 -22.55 -3.78 -3.93
N ALA A 306 -23.82 -3.63 -3.54
CA ALA A 306 -24.71 -4.75 -3.21
C ALA A 306 -25.94 -4.86 -4.14
N SER A 307 -26.45 -3.75 -4.68
CA SER A 307 -27.52 -3.79 -5.68
C SER A 307 -27.13 -4.63 -6.92
N PRO A 308 -27.95 -5.64 -7.30
CA PRO A 308 -27.74 -6.42 -8.52
C PRO A 308 -27.78 -5.58 -9.80
N GLN A 309 -28.52 -4.48 -9.83
CA GLN A 309 -28.56 -3.57 -10.98
C GLN A 309 -27.22 -2.86 -11.15
N ILE A 310 -26.71 -2.27 -10.06
CA ILE A 310 -25.45 -1.55 -10.07
C ILE A 310 -24.27 -2.49 -10.30
N LEU A 311 -24.25 -3.68 -9.69
CA LEU A 311 -23.20 -4.68 -9.94
C LEU A 311 -23.16 -5.14 -11.40
N ARG A 312 -24.31 -5.28 -12.07
CA ARG A 312 -24.39 -5.55 -13.52
C ARG A 312 -23.83 -4.39 -14.34
N ALA A 313 -24.17 -3.15 -14.01
CA ALA A 313 -23.66 -1.95 -14.68
C ALA A 313 -22.13 -1.76 -14.46
N MET A 314 -21.64 -2.13 -13.28
CA MET A 314 -20.22 -2.22 -12.94
C MET A 314 -19.48 -3.34 -13.69
N LYS A 315 -20.20 -4.23 -14.38
CA LYS A 315 -19.70 -5.45 -15.04
C LYS A 315 -18.96 -6.37 -14.08
N ARG A 316 -19.54 -6.61 -12.90
CA ARG A 316 -19.01 -7.52 -11.88
C ARG A 316 -19.57 -8.93 -12.09
N PRO A 317 -18.72 -9.95 -12.35
CA PRO A 317 -19.17 -11.35 -12.45
C PRO A 317 -19.96 -11.87 -11.24
N ALA A 318 -19.59 -11.42 -10.02
CA ALA A 318 -20.23 -11.81 -8.76
C ALA A 318 -21.65 -11.23 -8.54
N ALA A 319 -22.25 -10.55 -9.53
CA ALA A 319 -23.64 -10.07 -9.43
C ALA A 319 -24.69 -11.20 -9.27
N ALA A 320 -24.31 -12.44 -9.60
CA ALA A 320 -25.18 -13.61 -9.52
C ALA A 320 -24.98 -14.44 -8.23
N GLU A 321 -24.02 -14.10 -7.37
CA GLU A 321 -23.73 -14.85 -6.14
C GLU A 321 -24.47 -14.25 -4.94
N ASP A 322 -24.98 -15.11 -4.07
CA ASP A 322 -25.48 -14.72 -2.75
C ASP A 322 -24.30 -14.49 -1.79
N ASN A 323 -23.75 -13.27 -1.85
CA ASN A 323 -22.61 -12.88 -1.03
C ASN A 323 -22.92 -12.99 0.48
N LEU A 324 -24.17 -12.76 0.91
CA LEU A 324 -24.55 -12.87 2.32
C LEU A 324 -24.48 -14.31 2.81
N ALA A 325 -25.08 -15.24 2.06
CA ALA A 325 -25.01 -16.67 2.38
C ALA A 325 -23.56 -17.18 2.42
N ARG A 326 -22.72 -16.66 1.53
CA ARG A 326 -21.31 -17.04 1.46
C ARG A 326 -20.49 -16.51 2.65
N ILE A 327 -20.70 -15.24 3.02
CA ILE A 327 -20.11 -14.64 4.23
C ILE A 327 -20.51 -15.44 5.48
N GLU A 328 -21.79 -15.81 5.58
CA GLU A 328 -22.29 -16.61 6.69
C GLU A 328 -21.61 -17.99 6.74
N ALA A 329 -21.48 -18.66 5.59
CA ALA A 329 -20.80 -19.94 5.49
C ALA A 329 -19.32 -19.86 5.93
N TRP A 330 -18.60 -18.82 5.48
CA TRP A 330 -17.21 -18.60 5.88
C TRP A 330 -17.07 -18.36 7.38
N ARG A 331 -17.94 -17.55 7.99
CA ARG A 331 -17.91 -17.27 9.43
C ARG A 331 -18.29 -18.49 10.28
N LYS A 332 -19.18 -19.36 9.79
CA LYS A 332 -19.47 -20.64 10.43
C LYS A 332 -18.23 -21.53 10.48
N GLN A 333 -17.41 -21.50 9.44
CA GLN A 333 -16.20 -22.30 9.32
C GLN A 333 -15.00 -21.68 10.07
N CYS A 334 -14.88 -20.36 10.07
CA CYS A 334 -13.80 -19.60 10.70
C CYS A 334 -14.40 -18.40 11.45
N GLN A 335 -14.68 -18.58 12.75
CA GLN A 335 -15.36 -17.56 13.56
C GLN A 335 -14.53 -16.28 13.73
N GLU A 336 -13.20 -16.41 13.74
CA GLU A 336 -12.23 -15.31 13.83
C GLU A 336 -12.06 -14.54 12.50
N LEU A 337 -12.77 -14.95 11.43
CA LEU A 337 -12.62 -14.35 10.10
C LEU A 337 -13.01 -12.87 10.11
N THR A 338 -12.01 -12.05 9.82
CA THR A 338 -12.14 -10.62 9.53
C THR A 338 -12.41 -10.44 8.04
N LEU A 339 -13.50 -9.76 7.72
CA LEU A 339 -13.86 -9.42 6.35
C LEU A 339 -13.69 -7.92 6.13
N ARG A 340 -12.79 -7.59 5.21
CA ARG A 340 -12.62 -6.23 4.71
C ARG A 340 -13.27 -6.08 3.34
N SER A 341 -13.92 -4.95 3.08
CA SER A 341 -14.43 -4.62 1.75
C SER A 341 -14.27 -3.14 1.42
N THR A 342 -14.53 -2.83 0.15
CA THR A 342 -14.59 -1.46 -0.36
C THR A 342 -15.84 -1.32 -1.24
N PHE A 343 -16.51 -0.17 -1.11
CA PHE A 343 -17.72 0.17 -1.86
C PHE A 343 -17.59 1.51 -2.56
N ILE A 344 -18.38 1.67 -3.62
CA ILE A 344 -18.51 2.89 -4.40
C ILE A 344 -19.96 3.34 -4.35
N VAL A 345 -20.21 4.55 -3.84
CA VAL A 345 -21.52 5.21 -3.89
C VAL A 345 -21.55 6.25 -5.00
N GLY A 346 -22.74 6.55 -5.51
CA GLY A 346 -22.91 7.52 -6.58
C GLY A 346 -22.54 7.00 -7.97
N PHE A 347 -22.51 5.68 -8.14
CA PHE A 347 -22.24 5.07 -9.45
C PHE A 347 -23.31 5.49 -10.47
N PRO A 348 -22.98 5.67 -11.77
CA PRO A 348 -23.96 6.06 -12.79
C PRO A 348 -25.18 5.12 -12.82
N GLY A 349 -26.36 5.69 -12.65
CA GLY A 349 -27.64 4.98 -12.57
C GLY A 349 -28.05 4.52 -11.17
N GLU A 350 -27.29 4.85 -10.11
CA GLU A 350 -27.62 4.49 -8.73
C GLU A 350 -28.85 5.26 -8.20
N THR A 351 -29.92 4.53 -7.93
CA THR A 351 -31.17 5.06 -7.36
C THR A 351 -31.17 4.98 -5.83
N GLU A 352 -32.13 5.65 -5.18
CA GLU A 352 -32.31 5.54 -3.72
C GLU A 352 -32.59 4.10 -3.27
N ASN A 353 -33.34 3.33 -4.09
CA ASN A 353 -33.60 1.92 -3.79
C ASN A 353 -32.31 1.07 -3.85
N ASP A 354 -31.44 1.33 -4.83
CA ASP A 354 -30.14 0.65 -4.93
C ASP A 354 -29.25 0.95 -3.72
N PHE A 355 -29.26 2.21 -3.29
CA PHE A 355 -28.53 2.66 -2.11
C PHE A 355 -29.09 2.04 -0.82
N GLN A 356 -30.41 1.93 -0.67
CA GLN A 356 -31.02 1.27 0.47
C GLN A 356 -30.64 -0.23 0.55
N ILE A 357 -30.63 -0.94 -0.59
CA ILE A 357 -30.15 -2.33 -0.67
C ILE A 357 -28.69 -2.43 -0.17
N LEU A 358 -27.86 -1.44 -0.50
CA LEU A 358 -26.47 -1.37 -0.03
C LEU A 358 -26.38 -1.20 1.49
N LEU A 359 -27.15 -0.27 2.07
CA LEU A 359 -27.17 -0.07 3.53
C LEU A 359 -27.68 -1.32 4.26
N ASP A 360 -28.73 -1.95 3.75
CA ASP A 360 -29.28 -3.18 4.34
C ASP A 360 -28.30 -4.35 4.23
N PHE A 361 -27.53 -4.43 3.14
CA PHE A 361 -26.44 -5.39 3.00
C PHE A 361 -25.37 -5.18 4.07
N LEU A 362 -24.92 -3.95 4.34
CA LEU A 362 -23.91 -3.70 5.38
C LEU A 362 -24.37 -4.17 6.76
N ARG A 363 -25.63 -3.86 7.12
CA ARG A 363 -26.22 -4.25 8.41
C ARG A 363 -26.27 -5.77 8.57
N GLN A 364 -26.59 -6.50 7.50
CA GLN A 364 -26.70 -7.96 7.50
C GLN A 364 -25.34 -8.65 7.41
N ALA A 365 -24.45 -8.17 6.55
CA ALA A 365 -23.12 -8.72 6.35
C ALA A 365 -22.22 -8.52 7.57
N GLU A 366 -22.49 -7.49 8.40
CA GLU A 366 -21.69 -7.11 9.56
C GLU A 366 -20.17 -7.12 9.28
N LEU A 367 -19.73 -6.52 8.17
CA LEU A 367 -18.32 -6.53 7.77
C LEU A 367 -17.43 -5.80 8.79
N ASP A 368 -16.22 -6.31 8.99
CA ASP A 368 -15.32 -5.85 10.06
C ASP A 368 -14.61 -4.54 9.73
N ARG A 369 -14.22 -4.38 8.46
CA ARG A 369 -13.50 -3.22 7.94
C ARG A 369 -14.09 -2.82 6.61
N VAL A 370 -14.51 -1.58 6.43
CA VAL A 370 -15.12 -1.15 5.18
C VAL A 370 -14.69 0.25 4.82
N GLY A 371 -14.19 0.41 3.59
CA GLY A 371 -14.00 1.70 2.95
C GLY A 371 -15.15 2.05 2.01
N CYS A 372 -15.51 3.33 1.95
CA CYS A 372 -16.47 3.86 0.98
C CYS A 372 -15.84 4.99 0.18
N PHE A 373 -16.02 4.95 -1.14
CA PHE A 373 -15.55 5.98 -2.05
C PHE A 373 -16.73 6.52 -2.86
N GLN A 374 -16.69 7.81 -3.15
CA GLN A 374 -17.57 8.39 -4.16
C GLN A 374 -17.11 7.97 -5.55
N TYR A 375 -18.05 7.70 -6.44
CA TYR A 375 -17.74 7.45 -7.83
C TYR A 375 -17.04 8.66 -8.46
N SER A 376 -15.85 8.40 -9.02
CA SER A 376 -15.05 9.36 -9.78
C SER A 376 -14.97 8.90 -11.25
N PRO A 377 -15.33 9.76 -12.22
CA PRO A 377 -15.35 9.42 -13.65
C PRO A 377 -13.94 9.47 -14.25
N VAL A 378 -13.10 8.49 -13.89
CA VAL A 378 -11.72 8.42 -14.38
C VAL A 378 -11.69 8.38 -15.90
N ALA A 379 -10.85 9.22 -16.53
CA ALA A 379 -10.70 9.26 -17.98
C ALA A 379 -10.42 7.85 -18.58
N GLY A 380 -11.18 7.49 -19.62
CA GLY A 380 -11.11 6.17 -20.26
C GLY A 380 -11.95 5.07 -19.59
N ALA A 381 -12.61 5.34 -18.46
CA ALA A 381 -13.54 4.40 -17.86
C ALA A 381 -14.85 4.32 -18.68
N ARG A 382 -15.30 3.10 -18.97
CA ARG A 382 -16.55 2.85 -19.72
C ARG A 382 -17.80 3.29 -18.95
N SER A 383 -17.71 3.41 -17.63
CA SER A 383 -18.80 3.94 -16.80
C SER A 383 -19.11 5.41 -17.08
N ASN A 384 -18.19 6.17 -17.69
CA ASN A 384 -18.43 7.57 -18.07
C ASN A 384 -19.47 7.70 -19.20
N GLU A 385 -19.66 6.64 -19.99
CA GLU A 385 -20.63 6.58 -21.09
C GLU A 385 -22.03 6.16 -20.61
N LEU A 386 -22.17 5.76 -19.34
CA LEU A 386 -23.45 5.38 -18.76
C LEU A 386 -24.30 6.61 -18.46
N GLU A 387 -25.60 6.48 -18.71
CA GLU A 387 -26.60 7.49 -18.34
C GLU A 387 -26.81 7.53 -16.81
N GLY A 388 -27.46 8.59 -16.34
CA GLY A 388 -27.83 8.72 -14.92
C GLY A 388 -26.65 9.03 -14.00
N GLN A 389 -25.70 9.85 -14.45
CA GLN A 389 -24.64 10.37 -13.57
C GLN A 389 -25.26 11.03 -12.33
N VAL A 390 -24.75 10.66 -11.15
CA VAL A 390 -25.25 11.17 -9.87
C VAL A 390 -24.56 12.51 -9.58
N ALA A 391 -25.30 13.51 -9.11
CA ALA A 391 -24.75 14.80 -8.71
C ALA A 391 -23.83 14.66 -7.48
N ASP A 392 -22.77 15.45 -7.41
CA ASP A 392 -21.76 15.32 -6.36
C ASP A 392 -22.32 15.55 -4.95
N GLU A 393 -23.31 16.43 -4.79
CA GLU A 393 -24.01 16.65 -3.52
C GLU A 393 -24.72 15.37 -3.05
N LEU A 394 -25.34 14.63 -3.96
CA LEU A 394 -26.00 13.36 -3.64
C LEU A 394 -24.98 12.24 -3.38
N LYS A 395 -23.82 12.25 -4.04
CA LYS A 395 -22.73 11.33 -3.70
C LYS A 395 -22.20 11.58 -2.29
N GLN A 396 -22.10 12.86 -1.89
CA GLN A 396 -21.70 13.25 -0.55
C GLN A 396 -22.70 12.79 0.50
N GLU A 397 -23.99 13.08 0.31
CA GLU A 397 -25.05 12.61 1.21
C GLU A 397 -25.03 11.08 1.37
N ARG A 398 -24.92 10.34 0.26
CA ARG A 398 -24.85 8.87 0.30
C ARG A 398 -23.59 8.36 0.98
N TRP A 399 -22.45 9.02 0.77
CA TRP A 399 -21.20 8.66 1.44
C TRP A 399 -21.33 8.84 2.96
N GLU A 400 -21.90 9.94 3.43
CA GLU A 400 -22.13 10.21 4.85
C GLU A 400 -23.05 9.17 5.49
N ARG A 401 -24.22 8.92 4.87
CA ARG A 401 -25.19 7.91 5.33
C ARG A 401 -24.61 6.51 5.33
N PHE A 402 -23.78 6.17 4.34
CA PHE A 402 -23.07 4.89 4.29
C PHE A 402 -22.09 4.77 5.45
N MET A 403 -21.27 5.79 5.68
CA MET A 403 -20.24 5.77 6.71
C MET A 403 -20.85 5.72 8.12
N GLU A 404 -21.99 6.38 8.35
CA GLU A 404 -22.74 6.29 9.60
C GLU A 404 -23.18 4.84 9.89
N VAL A 405 -23.80 4.16 8.92
CA VAL A 405 -24.21 2.75 9.08
C VAL A 405 -23.00 1.84 9.30
N GLN A 406 -21.90 2.08 8.58
CA GLN A 406 -20.70 1.28 8.78
C GLN A 406 -20.05 1.52 10.14
N GLN A 407 -20.06 2.74 10.65
CA GLN A 407 -19.55 3.08 11.97
C GLN A 407 -20.30 2.28 13.04
N GLU A 408 -21.64 2.24 12.99
CA GLU A 408 -22.47 1.42 13.89
C GLU A 408 -22.10 -0.07 13.85
N VAL A 409 -21.81 -0.60 12.66
CA VAL A 409 -21.38 -2.00 12.47
C VAL A 409 -19.98 -2.19 13.07
N SER A 410 -19.03 -1.31 12.77
CA SER A 410 -17.64 -1.39 13.23
C SER A 410 -17.55 -1.35 14.76
N SER A 411 -18.21 -0.37 15.40
CA SER A 411 -18.24 -0.27 16.87
C SER A 411 -18.79 -1.54 17.51
N ARG A 412 -19.88 -2.11 16.94
CA ARG A 412 -20.47 -3.37 17.45
C ARG A 412 -19.52 -4.55 17.29
N ARG A 413 -18.77 -4.63 16.18
CA ARG A 413 -17.78 -5.71 15.94
C ARG A 413 -16.60 -5.58 16.89
N LEU A 414 -16.07 -4.38 17.10
CA LEU A 414 -14.94 -4.12 17.98
C LEU A 414 -15.30 -4.28 19.46
N GLN A 415 -16.50 -3.87 19.86
CA GLN A 415 -16.98 -4.06 21.24
C GLN A 415 -17.01 -5.54 21.66
N ARG A 416 -17.19 -6.48 20.71
CA ARG A 416 -17.11 -7.93 20.97
C ARG A 416 -15.68 -8.40 21.31
N LYS A 417 -14.66 -7.58 21.03
CA LYS A 417 -13.25 -7.86 21.35
C LYS A 417 -12.88 -7.42 22.76
N VAL A 418 -13.62 -6.50 23.38
CA VAL A 418 -13.38 -6.07 24.76
C VAL A 418 -13.51 -7.25 25.73
N GLY A 419 -12.53 -7.40 26.62
CA GLY A 419 -12.38 -8.51 27.56
C GLY A 419 -11.71 -9.75 26.95
N ARG A 420 -11.39 -9.75 25.65
CA ARG A 420 -10.64 -10.85 25.01
C ARG A 420 -9.14 -10.56 25.03
N THR A 421 -8.35 -11.62 25.07
CA THR A 421 -6.91 -11.56 24.84
C THR A 421 -6.63 -11.77 23.34
N LEU A 422 -5.88 -10.85 22.73
CA LEU A 422 -5.47 -10.92 21.33
C LEU A 422 -3.94 -10.94 21.23
N GLU A 423 -3.41 -11.67 20.25
CA GLU A 423 -2.02 -11.52 19.82
C GLU A 423 -1.89 -10.21 19.02
N VAL A 424 -0.97 -9.35 19.44
CA VAL A 424 -0.69 -8.03 18.84
C VAL A 424 0.75 -8.00 18.38
N LEU A 425 0.94 -7.63 17.11
CA LEU A 425 2.25 -7.35 16.51
C LEU A 425 2.57 -5.87 16.72
N ILE A 426 3.67 -5.57 17.40
CA ILE A 426 4.07 -4.20 17.71
C ILE A 426 4.66 -3.53 16.47
N ASP A 427 4.14 -2.37 16.10
CA ASP A 427 4.66 -1.55 15.00
C ASP A 427 5.54 -0.42 15.54
N GLU A 428 5.15 0.20 16.65
CA GLU A 428 5.84 1.33 17.28
C GLU A 428 5.84 1.20 18.81
N VAL A 429 6.91 1.69 19.44
CA VAL A 429 7.05 1.73 20.90
C VAL A 429 7.39 3.17 21.28
N ASP A 430 6.56 3.77 22.15
CA ASP A 430 6.90 5.07 22.74
C ASP A 430 7.93 4.85 23.85
N ARG A 431 9.09 5.50 23.67
CA ARG A 431 10.20 5.45 24.63
C ARG A 431 10.19 6.63 25.61
N SER A 432 9.16 7.48 25.56
CA SER A 432 8.97 8.57 26.52
C SER A 432 8.60 8.05 27.92
N ASP A 433 8.67 8.93 28.92
CA ASP A 433 8.30 8.61 30.31
C ASP A 433 6.80 8.22 30.47
N ALA A 434 5.96 8.59 29.48
CA ALA A 434 4.55 8.18 29.45
C ALA A 434 4.39 6.70 29.07
N GLY A 435 5.38 6.11 28.39
CA GLY A 435 5.38 4.73 27.91
C GLY A 435 4.29 4.41 26.89
N GLY A 436 4.28 3.17 26.41
CA GLY A 436 3.23 2.66 25.52
C GLY A 436 3.76 1.98 24.27
N ALA A 437 2.87 1.27 23.58
CA ALA A 437 3.15 0.71 22.27
C ALA A 437 1.92 0.78 21.37
N VAL A 438 2.16 0.89 20.07
CA VAL A 438 1.14 0.81 19.03
C VAL A 438 1.42 -0.44 18.21
N GLY A 439 0.39 -1.25 18.01
CA GLY A 439 0.50 -2.46 17.20
C GLY A 439 -0.79 -2.78 16.48
N ARG A 440 -0.83 -3.97 15.87
CA ARG A 440 -1.97 -4.47 15.11
C ARG A 440 -2.32 -5.90 15.50
N SER A 441 -3.60 -6.20 15.50
CA SER A 441 -4.08 -7.58 15.67
C SER A 441 -4.02 -8.35 14.35
N SER A 442 -4.27 -9.65 14.40
CA SER A 442 -4.47 -10.47 13.20
C SER A 442 -5.60 -9.96 12.29
N ALA A 443 -6.51 -9.11 12.79
CA ALA A 443 -7.60 -8.50 12.03
C ALA A 443 -7.19 -7.25 11.25
N ASP A 444 -6.01 -6.69 11.48
CA ASP A 444 -5.69 -5.33 11.02
C ASP A 444 -4.44 -5.30 10.12
N ALA A 445 -4.65 -4.89 8.86
CA ALA A 445 -3.57 -4.64 7.92
C ALA A 445 -2.90 -3.28 8.18
N PRO A 446 -1.58 -3.13 7.91
CA PRO A 446 -0.90 -1.85 8.12
C PRO A 446 -1.48 -0.75 7.22
N ASP A 447 -1.43 0.49 7.71
CA ASP A 447 -1.86 1.74 7.06
C ASP A 447 -3.36 1.88 6.71
N ILE A 448 -4.14 0.79 6.70
CA ILE A 448 -5.49 0.80 6.12
C ILE A 448 -6.61 0.34 7.06
N ASP A 449 -6.28 -0.31 8.17
CA ASP A 449 -7.22 -0.76 9.18
C ASP A 449 -6.91 -0.11 10.54
N GLY A 450 -7.54 -0.60 11.62
CA GLY A 450 -7.39 -0.03 12.96
C GLY A 450 -6.10 -0.42 13.67
N LEU A 451 -5.80 0.29 14.74
CA LEU A 451 -4.65 0.08 15.60
C LEU A 451 -5.07 -0.52 16.95
N VAL A 452 -4.10 -1.11 17.62
CA VAL A 452 -4.19 -1.51 19.02
C VAL A 452 -3.21 -0.66 19.82
N TYR A 453 -3.75 0.22 20.65
CA TYR A 453 -2.98 1.02 21.61
C TYR A 453 -2.80 0.20 22.89
N VAL A 454 -1.53 -0.07 23.23
CA VAL A 454 -1.16 -0.88 24.38
C VAL A 454 -0.62 0.05 25.46
N ASN A 455 -1.35 0.14 26.57
CA ASN A 455 -0.99 0.94 27.72
C ASN A 455 -0.22 0.08 28.75
N GLY A 456 0.79 0.66 29.38
CA GLY A 456 1.62 0.02 30.42
C GLY A 456 3.01 0.66 30.47
N ASN A 457 3.61 0.76 31.65
CA ASN A 457 4.92 1.43 31.78
C ASN A 457 6.07 0.41 31.71
N ASP A 458 6.27 -0.39 32.77
CA ASP A 458 7.53 -1.10 32.93
C ASP A 458 7.70 -2.29 31.97
N ALA A 459 6.61 -3.00 31.63
CA ALA A 459 6.66 -4.19 30.77
C ALA A 459 6.85 -3.88 29.27
N LEU A 460 6.67 -2.62 28.85
CA LEU A 460 6.74 -2.21 27.44
C LEU A 460 8.10 -1.65 27.03
N HIS A 461 8.95 -1.25 27.98
CA HIS A 461 10.23 -0.58 27.68
C HIS A 461 11.23 -1.44 26.89
N ASP A 462 11.18 -2.77 27.09
CA ASP A 462 12.07 -3.71 26.41
C ASP A 462 11.54 -4.19 25.04
N LEU A 463 10.30 -3.81 24.67
CA LEU A 463 9.72 -4.21 23.40
C LEU A 463 10.40 -3.53 22.21
N GLN A 464 10.41 -4.24 21.10
CA GLN A 464 10.86 -3.77 19.82
C GLN A 464 9.75 -3.92 18.76
N PRO A 465 9.70 -3.02 17.76
CA PRO A 465 8.90 -3.25 16.57
C PRO A 465 9.15 -4.64 15.98
N GLY A 466 8.06 -5.38 15.76
CA GLY A 466 8.08 -6.77 15.33
C GLY A 466 7.90 -7.81 16.45
N ASP A 467 7.94 -7.40 17.71
CA ASP A 467 7.57 -8.29 18.82
C ASP A 467 6.08 -8.61 18.78
N ARG A 468 5.73 -9.81 19.24
CA ARG A 468 4.35 -10.26 19.39
C ARG A 468 4.04 -10.47 20.85
N ILE A 469 2.99 -9.81 21.33
CA ILE A 469 2.57 -9.88 22.72
C ILE A 469 1.09 -10.24 22.82
N GLN A 470 0.70 -10.80 23.96
CA GLN A 470 -0.70 -11.02 24.29
C GLN A 470 -1.23 -9.79 25.01
N VAL A 471 -2.32 -9.22 24.51
CA VAL A 471 -2.94 -7.99 25.04
C VAL A 471 -4.39 -8.28 25.40
N VAL A 472 -4.78 -7.98 26.63
CA VAL A 472 -6.19 -7.97 27.02
C VAL A 472 -6.79 -6.65 26.55
N ILE A 473 -7.80 -6.73 25.69
CA ILE A 473 -8.50 -5.55 25.19
C ILE A 473 -9.42 -5.02 26.30
N THR A 474 -9.20 -3.79 26.74
CA THR A 474 -9.95 -3.15 27.83
C THR A 474 -11.00 -2.18 27.30
N ALA A 475 -10.77 -1.60 26.11
CA ALA A 475 -11.71 -0.69 25.47
C ALA A 475 -11.59 -0.76 23.94
N ALA A 476 -12.59 -0.20 23.26
CA ALA A 476 -12.64 -0.05 21.82
C ALA A 476 -13.38 1.24 21.49
N ASP A 477 -12.95 1.94 20.45
CA ASP A 477 -13.73 3.00 19.81
C ASP A 477 -14.37 2.47 18.51
N GLU A 478 -14.70 3.37 17.58
CA GLU A 478 -15.30 2.99 16.30
C GLU A 478 -14.38 2.18 15.39
N TYR A 479 -13.05 2.31 15.51
CA TYR A 479 -12.09 1.71 14.57
C TYR A 479 -10.88 1.03 15.25
N ASP A 480 -10.49 1.53 16.41
CA ASP A 480 -9.30 1.14 17.17
C ASP A 480 -9.63 0.40 18.47
N LEU A 481 -8.62 -0.30 18.98
CA LEU A 481 -8.68 -1.04 20.22
C LEU A 481 -7.67 -0.49 21.22
N TYR A 482 -7.98 -0.63 22.49
CA TYR A 482 -7.13 -0.24 23.60
C TYR A 482 -7.00 -1.42 24.56
N GLY A 483 -5.81 -1.66 25.07
CA GLY A 483 -5.58 -2.79 25.94
C GLY A 483 -4.30 -2.70 26.75
N GLU A 484 -4.07 -3.73 27.55
CA GLU A 484 -2.91 -3.86 28.43
C GLU A 484 -2.25 -5.23 28.20
N PRO A 485 -0.92 -5.34 28.32
CA PRO A 485 -0.24 -6.63 28.23
C PRO A 485 -0.78 -7.62 29.26
N VAL A 486 -0.84 -8.89 28.90
CA VAL A 486 -1.06 -9.95 29.88
C VAL A 486 0.22 -10.09 30.71
N ASP A 487 0.13 -9.86 32.03
CA ASP A 487 1.24 -10.12 32.94
C ASP A 487 1.74 -11.56 32.78
N ALA A 488 3.06 -11.73 32.61
CA ALA A 488 3.66 -13.05 32.62
C ALA A 488 3.53 -13.64 34.04
N VAL A 489 2.62 -14.61 34.20
CA VAL A 489 2.43 -15.37 35.46
C VAL A 489 3.64 -16.23 35.78
#